data_AF-A0A662EYQ4-F1
#
_entry.id   AF-A0A662EYQ4-F1
#
_cell.length_a   1.000
_cell.length_b   1.000
_cell.length_c   1.000
_cell.angle_alpha   90.00
_cell.angle_beta   90.00
_cell.angle_gamma   90.00
#
_symmetry.space_group_name_H-M   'P 1'
#
loop_
_entity.id
_entity.type
_entity.pdbx_description
1 polymer ?
#
loop_
_entity_poly.entity_id
_entity_poly.type
_entity_poly.pdbx_seq_one_letter_code
_entity_poly.pdbx_strand_id
1 'polypeptide(L)'
;MVIIFDSEGRVIHLNNACQEVTGYSVEELKGKPIWDLLILPEERENVKRVFDELVRTAASNRYENYWRSKDGSLHLISWSNTVYRDPVEGVKYVIGTGIEVTDHRRTQEALEDLNQKIILLHETAHRLGEMTKEEDVYQLTVHAAEEILGFPLCTLDICEEDKLVPKAMANGVPPGASQPVPLSEETLA
;
A
#
# COMPACT_ATOMS: atom_id res chain seq x y z
N MET A 1 -6.70 -17.49 -10.51
CA MET A 1 -6.07 -17.30 -11.83
C MET A 1 -5.21 -18.51 -12.16
N VAL A 2 -5.14 -18.91 -13.43
CA VAL A 2 -4.25 -19.98 -13.91
C VAL A 2 -3.58 -19.51 -15.19
N ILE A 3 -2.27 -19.67 -15.26
CA ILE A 3 -1.46 -19.33 -16.43
C ILE A 3 -0.38 -20.41 -16.65
N ILE A 4 -0.09 -20.69 -17.91
CA ILE A 4 0.92 -21.66 -18.33
C ILE A 4 1.91 -20.94 -19.23
N PHE A 5 3.19 -21.11 -18.94
CA PHE A 5 4.30 -20.59 -19.72
C PHE A 5 5.14 -21.72 -20.31
N ASP A 6 5.84 -21.45 -21.41
CA ASP A 6 6.97 -22.28 -21.83
C ASP A 6 8.21 -22.00 -20.96
N SER A 7 9.32 -22.68 -21.24
CA SER A 7 10.59 -22.50 -20.55
C SER A 7 11.26 -21.14 -20.77
N GLU A 8 10.78 -20.33 -21.72
CA GLU A 8 11.24 -18.96 -21.98
C GLU A 8 10.30 -17.91 -21.37
N GLY A 9 9.28 -18.32 -20.60
CA GLY A 9 8.33 -17.41 -19.96
C GLY A 9 7.28 -16.82 -20.92
N ARG A 10 7.11 -17.40 -22.11
CA ARG A 10 6.06 -17.00 -23.05
C ARG A 10 4.76 -17.66 -22.68
N VAL A 11 3.67 -16.90 -22.78
CA VAL A 11 2.34 -17.38 -22.40
C VAL A 11 1.84 -18.43 -23.38
N ILE A 12 1.58 -19.64 -22.91
CA ILE A 12 0.95 -20.72 -23.69
C ILE A 12 -0.56 -20.67 -23.53
N HIS A 13 -1.01 -20.48 -22.29
CA HIS A 13 -2.42 -20.52 -21.93
C HIS A 13 -2.68 -19.68 -20.68
N LEU A 14 -3.89 -19.14 -20.57
CA LEU A 14 -4.40 -18.45 -19.40
C LEU A 14 -5.92 -18.64 -19.32
N ASN A 15 -6.47 -18.67 -18.10
CA ASN A 15 -7.90 -18.84 -17.89
C ASN A 15 -8.67 -17.51 -17.93
N ASN A 16 -10.01 -17.55 -17.90
CA ASN A 16 -10.84 -16.35 -18.02
C ASN A 16 -10.55 -15.30 -16.94
N ALA A 17 -10.26 -15.74 -15.71
CA ALA A 17 -9.90 -14.85 -14.61
C ALA A 17 -8.66 -13.98 -14.93
N CYS A 18 -7.69 -14.51 -15.69
CA CYS A 18 -6.55 -13.70 -16.15
C CYS A 18 -6.98 -12.60 -17.13
N GLN A 19 -7.96 -12.86 -18.00
CA GLN A 19 -8.46 -11.85 -18.93
C GLN A 19 -9.24 -10.76 -18.20
N GLU A 20 -10.10 -11.16 -17.25
CA GLU A 20 -10.90 -10.24 -16.43
C GLU A 20 -10.00 -9.28 -15.63
N VAL A 21 -8.95 -9.78 -14.99
CA VAL A 21 -8.02 -8.97 -14.19
C VAL A 21 -7.14 -8.08 -15.07
N THR A 22 -6.65 -8.58 -16.20
CA THR A 22 -5.64 -7.87 -16.99
C THR A 22 -6.23 -6.97 -18.08
N GLY A 23 -7.46 -7.23 -18.51
CA GLY A 23 -8.09 -6.58 -19.66
C GLY A 23 -7.51 -6.98 -21.02
N TYR A 24 -6.60 -7.97 -21.06
CA TYR A 24 -6.04 -8.50 -22.30
C TYR A 24 -6.75 -9.79 -22.72
N SER A 25 -6.89 -9.99 -24.03
CA SER A 25 -7.36 -11.26 -24.56
C SER A 25 -6.27 -12.34 -24.54
N VAL A 26 -6.66 -13.62 -24.60
CA VAL A 26 -5.71 -14.73 -24.74
C VAL A 26 -4.80 -14.52 -25.95
N GLU A 27 -5.34 -14.09 -27.09
CA GLU A 27 -4.63 -13.87 -28.35
C GLU A 27 -3.60 -12.75 -28.23
N GLU A 28 -3.90 -11.71 -27.43
CA GLU A 28 -2.96 -10.61 -27.19
C GLU A 28 -1.75 -11.05 -26.36
N LEU A 29 -1.92 -12.01 -25.46
CA LEU A 29 -0.87 -12.47 -24.54
C LEU A 29 -0.11 -13.70 -25.06
N LYS A 30 -0.77 -14.57 -25.84
CA LYS A 30 -0.22 -15.86 -26.27
C LYS A 30 1.07 -15.70 -27.08
N GLY A 31 2.08 -16.49 -26.76
CA GLY A 31 3.40 -16.51 -27.38
C GLY A 31 4.31 -15.33 -26.99
N LYS A 32 3.80 -14.37 -26.20
CA LYS A 32 4.58 -13.22 -25.75
C LYS A 32 5.15 -13.46 -24.35
N PRO A 33 6.35 -12.94 -24.06
CA PRO A 33 6.90 -13.00 -22.72
C PRO A 33 6.05 -12.19 -21.73
N ILE A 34 5.72 -12.77 -20.58
CA ILE A 34 4.81 -12.16 -19.61
C ILE A 34 5.29 -10.79 -19.11
N TRP A 35 6.60 -10.62 -18.98
CA TRP A 35 7.23 -9.41 -18.46
C TRP A 35 7.16 -8.20 -19.39
N ASP A 36 6.93 -8.41 -20.69
CA ASP A 36 6.85 -7.29 -21.63
C ASP A 36 5.51 -6.55 -21.52
N LEU A 37 4.45 -7.25 -21.08
CA LEU A 37 3.07 -6.76 -21.09
C LEU A 37 2.54 -6.45 -19.70
N LEU A 38 2.64 -7.42 -18.77
CA LEU A 38 1.96 -7.33 -17.48
C LEU A 38 2.88 -6.91 -16.33
N ILE A 39 4.19 -7.09 -16.45
CA ILE A 39 5.11 -6.79 -15.33
C ILE A 39 5.61 -5.34 -15.43
N LEU A 40 5.56 -4.65 -14.28
CA LEU A 40 6.09 -3.31 -14.10
C LEU A 40 7.57 -3.23 -14.53
N PRO A 41 8.01 -2.20 -15.28
CA PRO A 41 9.39 -2.09 -15.75
C PRO A 41 10.46 -2.36 -14.71
N GLU A 42 10.27 -1.81 -13.51
CA GLU A 42 11.14 -1.93 -12.33
C GLU A 42 11.17 -3.34 -11.72
N GLU A 43 10.14 -4.16 -11.92
CA GLU A 43 10.06 -5.54 -11.41
C GLU A 43 10.55 -6.59 -12.41
N ARG A 44 10.69 -6.24 -13.71
CA ARG A 44 10.95 -7.20 -14.79
C ARG A 44 12.19 -8.05 -14.55
N GLU A 45 13.30 -7.43 -14.15
CA GLU A 45 14.55 -8.16 -13.91
C GLU A 45 14.43 -9.14 -12.73
N ASN A 46 13.71 -8.74 -11.69
CA ASN A 46 13.48 -9.59 -10.52
C ASN A 46 12.62 -10.81 -10.88
N VAL A 47 11.51 -10.57 -11.58
CA VAL A 47 10.61 -11.64 -12.04
C VAL A 47 11.33 -12.61 -12.97
N LYS A 48 12.12 -12.12 -13.92
CA LYS A 48 12.94 -12.97 -14.82
C LYS A 48 13.89 -13.85 -14.02
N ARG A 49 14.62 -13.28 -13.06
CA ARG A 49 15.57 -14.05 -12.23
C ARG A 49 14.89 -15.17 -11.44
N VAL A 50 13.74 -14.86 -10.84
CA VAL A 50 12.93 -15.84 -10.09
C VAL A 50 12.42 -16.95 -11.02
N PHE A 51 11.98 -16.58 -12.22
CA PHE A 51 11.54 -17.54 -13.24
C PHE A 51 12.69 -18.43 -13.73
N ASP A 52 13.85 -17.85 -14.03
CA ASP A 52 15.03 -18.60 -14.48
C ASP A 52 15.52 -19.58 -13.42
N GLU A 53 15.47 -19.20 -12.14
CA GLU A 53 15.76 -20.09 -11.02
C GLU A 53 14.74 -21.22 -10.90
N LEU A 54 13.44 -20.90 -11.05
CA LEU A 54 12.37 -21.88 -11.07
C LEU A 54 12.61 -22.92 -12.18
N VAL A 55 12.90 -22.49 -13.41
CA VAL A 55 13.19 -23.38 -14.54
C VAL A 55 14.46 -24.19 -14.30
N ARG A 56 15.56 -23.55 -13.88
CA ARG A 56 16.86 -24.21 -13.65
C ARG A 56 16.76 -25.31 -12.59
N THR A 57 16.08 -25.02 -11.48
CA THR A 57 15.95 -25.97 -10.35
C THR A 57 14.82 -26.97 -10.56
N ALA A 58 13.78 -26.58 -11.31
CA ALA A 58 12.41 -27.12 -11.27
C ALA A 58 11.92 -27.46 -9.86
N ALA A 59 12.28 -26.61 -8.91
CA ALA A 59 11.54 -26.53 -7.67
C ALA A 59 10.21 -25.82 -7.95
N SER A 60 9.21 -26.06 -7.10
CA SER A 60 8.07 -25.16 -7.00
C SER A 60 8.47 -23.94 -6.19
N ASN A 61 7.82 -22.80 -6.41
CA ASN A 61 8.01 -21.63 -5.57
C ASN A 61 6.68 -20.92 -5.26
N ARG A 62 6.74 -20.01 -4.29
CA ARG A 62 5.72 -18.99 -4.07
C ARG A 62 6.37 -17.64 -4.28
N TYR A 63 5.64 -16.73 -4.91
CA TYR A 63 6.15 -15.42 -5.24
C TYR A 63 5.00 -14.43 -5.38
N GLU A 64 5.21 -13.17 -5.00
CA GLU A 64 4.22 -12.11 -5.18
C GLU A 64 4.83 -11.02 -6.05
N ASN A 65 4.01 -10.47 -6.95
CA ASN A 65 4.38 -9.31 -7.75
C ASN A 65 3.14 -8.62 -8.28
N TYR A 66 3.33 -7.38 -8.72
CA TYR A 66 2.28 -6.64 -9.36
C TYR A 66 2.15 -7.02 -10.83
N TRP A 67 0.90 -7.14 -11.27
CA TRP A 67 0.51 -7.09 -12.66
C TRP A 67 -0.11 -5.73 -12.95
N ARG A 68 0.32 -5.12 -14.05
CA ARG A 68 -0.29 -3.92 -14.62
C ARG A 68 -1.23 -4.33 -15.74
N SER A 69 -2.50 -3.99 -15.58
CA SER A 69 -3.54 -4.24 -16.58
C SER A 69 -3.38 -3.34 -17.81
N LYS A 70 -4.24 -3.53 -18.80
CA LYS A 70 -4.32 -2.69 -20.01
C LYS A 70 -4.76 -1.25 -19.72
N ASP A 71 -5.58 -1.03 -18.71
CA ASP A 71 -6.04 0.32 -18.30
C ASP A 71 -5.07 1.03 -17.33
N GLY A 72 -4.04 0.32 -16.87
CA GLY A 72 -3.00 0.83 -15.98
C GLY A 72 -3.22 0.49 -14.50
N SER A 73 -4.34 -0.12 -14.12
CA SER A 73 -4.55 -0.62 -12.76
C SER A 73 -3.48 -1.65 -12.36
N LEU A 74 -3.12 -1.62 -11.07
CA LEU A 74 -2.16 -2.55 -10.48
C LEU A 74 -2.88 -3.60 -9.65
N HIS A 75 -2.54 -4.86 -9.91
CA HIS A 75 -3.10 -6.02 -9.25
C HIS A 75 -1.97 -6.80 -8.58
N LEU A 76 -1.99 -6.90 -7.25
CA LEU A 76 -1.03 -7.71 -6.52
C LEU A 76 -1.47 -9.17 -6.59
N ILE A 77 -0.67 -10.01 -7.25
CA ILE A 77 -0.99 -11.42 -7.39
C ILE A 77 -0.03 -12.26 -6.55
N SER A 78 -0.59 -13.12 -5.70
CA SER A 78 0.14 -14.13 -4.96
C SER A 78 0.16 -15.44 -5.76
N TRP A 79 1.34 -15.83 -6.23
CA TRP A 79 1.56 -16.98 -7.10
C TRP A 79 2.05 -18.21 -6.35
N SER A 80 1.56 -19.37 -6.77
CA SER A 80 2.18 -20.66 -6.56
C SER A 80 2.58 -21.23 -7.93
N ASN A 81 3.89 -21.37 -8.16
CA ASN A 81 4.40 -21.85 -9.44
C ASN A 81 4.93 -23.28 -9.31
N THR A 82 4.61 -24.09 -10.30
CA THR A 82 5.08 -25.47 -10.42
C THR A 82 5.65 -25.69 -11.81
N VAL A 83 6.58 -26.62 -11.93
CA VAL A 83 7.27 -26.90 -13.19
C VAL A 83 6.93 -28.30 -13.64
N TYR A 84 6.45 -28.42 -14.87
CA TYR A 84 6.27 -29.69 -15.55
C TYR A 84 7.51 -29.99 -16.38
N ARG A 85 8.14 -31.13 -16.08
CA ARG A 85 9.28 -31.66 -16.82
C ARG A 85 8.85 -32.81 -17.72
N ASP A 86 9.27 -32.72 -18.98
CA ASP A 86 9.32 -33.84 -19.89
C ASP A 86 10.58 -34.68 -19.60
N PRO A 87 10.49 -36.02 -19.54
CA PRO A 87 11.64 -36.88 -19.26
C PRO A 87 12.80 -36.77 -20.26
N VAL A 88 12.54 -36.31 -21.49
CA VAL A 88 13.52 -36.22 -22.58
C VAL A 88 13.92 -34.77 -22.84
N GLU A 89 12.95 -33.85 -22.88
CA GLU A 89 13.18 -32.45 -23.26
C GLU A 89 13.50 -31.53 -22.06
N GLY A 90 13.41 -32.04 -20.84
CA GLY A 90 13.64 -31.24 -19.63
C GLY A 90 12.42 -30.39 -19.26
N VAL A 91 12.61 -29.16 -18.81
CA VAL A 91 11.48 -28.30 -18.40
C VAL A 91 10.67 -27.88 -19.62
N LYS A 92 9.40 -28.30 -19.66
CA LYS A 92 8.51 -28.02 -20.79
C LYS A 92 7.55 -26.88 -20.48
N TYR A 93 6.96 -26.89 -19.28
CA TYR A 93 5.97 -25.89 -18.89
C TYR A 93 6.19 -25.40 -17.46
N VAL A 94 5.88 -24.13 -17.24
CA VAL A 94 5.68 -23.55 -15.90
C VAL A 94 4.20 -23.28 -15.73
N ILE A 95 3.59 -23.82 -14.68
CA ILE A 95 2.18 -23.64 -14.36
C ILE A 95 2.10 -22.75 -13.12
N GLY A 96 1.57 -21.55 -13.31
CA GLY A 96 1.30 -20.59 -12.25
C GLY A 96 -0.18 -20.60 -11.87
N THR A 97 -0.45 -20.75 -10.58
CA THR A 97 -1.78 -20.49 -10.00
C THR A 97 -1.69 -19.24 -9.13
N GLY A 98 -2.55 -18.27 -9.41
CA GLY A 98 -2.50 -16.94 -8.79
C GLY A 98 -3.80 -16.61 -8.08
N ILE A 99 -3.71 -15.94 -6.95
CA ILE A 99 -4.84 -15.30 -6.27
C ILE A 99 -4.54 -13.81 -6.21
N GLU A 100 -5.47 -13.00 -6.69
CA GLU A 100 -5.37 -11.56 -6.51
C GLU A 100 -5.61 -11.22 -5.03
N VAL A 101 -4.68 -10.49 -4.44
CA VAL A 101 -4.70 -10.10 -3.02
C VAL A 101 -4.63 -8.58 -2.84
N THR A 102 -4.86 -7.81 -3.91
CA THR A 102 -4.79 -6.34 -3.92
C THR A 102 -5.63 -5.72 -2.81
N ASP A 103 -6.93 -6.03 -2.78
CA ASP A 103 -7.87 -5.44 -1.81
C ASP A 103 -7.63 -5.96 -0.38
N HIS A 104 -7.27 -7.24 -0.26
CA HIS A 104 -6.96 -7.83 1.03
C HIS A 104 -5.74 -7.16 1.67
N ARG A 105 -4.67 -6.97 0.89
CA ARG A 105 -3.43 -6.31 1.36
C ARG A 105 -3.69 -4.85 1.73
N ARG A 106 -4.39 -4.09 0.88
CA ARG A 106 -4.76 -2.69 1.17
C ARG A 106 -5.60 -2.57 2.44
N THR A 107 -6.56 -3.47 2.63
CA THR A 107 -7.40 -3.48 3.84
C THR A 107 -6.58 -3.83 5.07
N GLN A 108 -5.69 -4.82 4.97
CA GLN A 108 -4.81 -5.20 6.06
C GLN A 108 -3.86 -4.05 6.46
N GLU A 109 -3.21 -3.41 5.49
CA GLU A 109 -2.32 -2.27 5.73
C GLU A 109 -3.08 -1.08 6.35
N ALA A 110 -4.29 -0.79 5.88
CA ALA A 110 -5.13 0.26 6.48
C ALA A 110 -5.54 -0.07 7.93
N LEU A 111 -5.84 -1.34 8.23
CA LEU A 111 -6.14 -1.79 9.59
C LEU A 111 -4.90 -1.72 10.49
N GLU A 112 -3.73 -2.09 9.98
CA GLU A 112 -2.46 -2.00 10.70
C GLU A 112 -2.11 -0.54 11.03
N ASP A 113 -2.23 0.36 10.06
CA ASP A 113 -2.03 1.81 10.25
C ASP A 113 -3.02 2.38 11.30
N LEU A 114 -4.30 2.04 11.19
CA LEU A 114 -5.31 2.47 12.16
C LEU A 114 -5.01 1.95 13.57
N ASN A 115 -4.62 0.68 13.71
CA ASN A 115 -4.27 0.11 15.01
C ASN A 115 -3.04 0.79 15.62
N GLN A 116 -2.01 1.10 14.82
CA GLN A 116 -0.86 1.86 15.30
C GLN A 116 -1.25 3.26 15.80
N LYS A 117 -2.11 3.96 15.04
CA LYS A 117 -2.64 5.26 15.47
C LYS A 117 -3.43 5.16 16.77
N ILE A 118 -4.27 4.14 16.94
CA ILE A 118 -5.02 3.91 18.18
C ILE A 118 -4.07 3.70 19.38
N ILE A 119 -3.03 2.89 19.22
CA ILE A 119 -2.03 2.65 20.27
C ILE A 119 -1.35 3.96 20.67
N LEU A 120 -0.84 4.72 19.69
CA LEU A 120 -0.15 5.99 19.94
C LEU A 120 -1.05 7.04 20.59
N LEU A 121 -2.32 7.12 20.16
CA LEU A 121 -3.30 8.02 20.78
C LEU A 121 -3.60 7.60 22.23
N HIS A 122 -3.69 6.30 22.50
CA HIS A 122 -3.91 5.81 23.87
C HIS A 122 -2.73 6.13 24.79
N GLU A 123 -1.50 5.92 24.33
CA GLU A 123 -0.28 6.30 25.05
C GLU A 123 -0.21 7.81 25.29
N THR A 124 -0.56 8.61 24.29
CA THR A 124 -0.64 10.07 24.40
C THR A 124 -1.67 10.48 25.45
N ALA A 125 -2.87 9.91 25.41
CA ALA A 125 -3.93 10.21 26.38
C ALA A 125 -3.51 9.85 27.82
N HIS A 126 -2.82 8.72 28.01
CA HIS A 126 -2.27 8.36 29.32
C HIS A 126 -1.27 9.41 29.81
N ARG A 127 -0.31 9.80 28.96
CA ARG A 127 0.70 10.82 29.29
C ARG A 127 0.06 12.15 29.64
N LEU A 128 -0.96 12.59 28.88
CA LEU A 128 -1.70 13.82 29.16
C LEU A 128 -2.34 13.79 30.57
N GLY A 129 -2.86 12.64 31.00
CA GLY A 129 -3.47 12.48 32.33
C GLY A 129 -2.47 12.58 33.50
N GLU A 130 -1.18 12.36 33.25
CA GLU A 130 -0.11 12.44 34.26
C GLU A 130 0.58 13.80 34.29
N MET A 131 0.31 14.65 33.29
CA MET A 131 0.92 15.97 33.19
C MET A 131 0.34 16.94 34.21
N THR A 132 1.22 17.78 34.75
CA THR A 132 0.86 18.79 35.76
C THR A 132 0.98 20.24 35.26
N LYS A 133 1.61 20.43 34.09
CA LYS A 133 1.76 21.74 33.45
C LYS A 133 0.86 21.82 32.23
N GLU A 134 0.06 22.88 32.16
CA GLU A 134 -0.84 23.14 31.04
C GLU A 134 -0.08 23.28 29.72
N GLU A 135 1.09 23.93 29.71
CA GLU A 135 1.90 24.08 28.51
C GLU A 135 2.29 22.73 27.89
N ASP A 136 2.69 21.77 28.73
CA ASP A 136 3.09 20.44 28.25
C ASP A 136 1.87 19.69 27.64
N VAL A 137 0.67 19.91 28.19
CA VAL A 137 -0.60 19.39 27.67
C VAL A 137 -0.90 19.97 26.29
N TYR A 138 -0.74 21.29 26.11
CA TYR A 138 -0.99 21.95 24.84
C TYR A 138 -0.04 21.45 23.74
N GLN A 139 1.26 21.42 24.04
CA GLN A 139 2.27 20.95 23.09
C GLN A 139 2.07 19.49 22.70
N LEU A 140 1.81 18.61 23.68
CA LEU A 140 1.60 17.19 23.39
C LEU A 140 0.31 16.95 22.58
N THR A 141 -0.74 17.73 22.81
CA THR A 141 -1.99 17.62 22.06
C THR A 141 -1.80 17.97 20.59
N VAL A 142 -1.11 19.07 20.31
CA VAL A 142 -0.79 19.50 18.95
C VAL A 142 0.16 18.53 18.27
N HIS A 143 1.17 18.05 18.97
CA HIS A 143 2.10 17.05 18.45
C HIS A 143 1.37 15.76 18.05
N ALA A 144 0.41 15.29 18.85
CA ALA A 144 -0.39 14.13 18.51
C ALA A 144 -1.27 14.36 17.27
N ALA A 145 -1.86 15.55 17.12
CA ALA A 145 -2.61 15.91 15.93
C ALA A 145 -1.72 15.98 14.68
N GLU A 146 -0.51 16.53 14.79
CA GLU A 146 0.44 16.63 13.69
C GLU A 146 0.99 15.27 13.27
N GLU A 147 1.60 14.53 14.19
CA GLU A 147 2.38 13.32 13.89
C GLU A 147 1.54 12.04 13.80
N ILE A 148 0.50 11.91 14.63
CA ILE A 148 -0.31 10.67 14.68
C ILE A 148 -1.50 10.75 13.74
N LEU A 149 -2.20 11.89 13.73
CA LEU A 149 -3.38 12.09 12.88
C LEU A 149 -3.04 12.65 11.49
N GLY A 150 -1.82 13.16 11.30
CA GLY A 150 -1.38 13.71 10.02
C GLY A 150 -2.03 15.05 9.69
N PHE A 151 -2.26 15.89 10.70
CA PHE A 151 -2.79 17.25 10.52
C PHE A 151 -1.64 18.29 10.58
N PRO A 152 -0.99 18.59 9.43
CA PRO A 152 0.20 19.45 9.40
C PRO A 152 -0.08 20.92 9.73
N LEU A 153 -1.35 21.33 9.66
CA LEU A 153 -1.80 22.71 9.89
C LEU A 153 -2.86 22.69 10.99
N CYS A 154 -2.44 22.50 12.24
CA CYS A 154 -3.35 22.53 13.39
C CYS A 154 -2.85 23.48 14.49
N THR A 155 -3.80 24.09 15.20
CA THR A 155 -3.57 24.94 16.38
C THR A 155 -4.50 24.50 17.50
N LEU A 156 -4.04 24.68 18.74
CA LEU A 156 -4.86 24.51 19.93
C LEU A 156 -5.09 25.88 20.54
N ASP A 157 -6.35 26.29 20.61
CA ASP A 157 -6.77 27.58 21.13
C ASP A 157 -7.64 27.39 22.39
N ILE A 158 -7.44 28.25 23.39
CA ILE A 158 -8.21 28.25 24.64
C ILE A 158 -9.03 29.53 24.72
N CYS A 159 -10.27 29.44 25.22
CA CYS A 159 -11.13 30.60 25.44
C CYS A 159 -10.67 31.40 26.68
N GLU A 160 -10.33 32.67 26.47
CA GLU A 160 -9.98 33.64 27.52
C GLU A 160 -10.67 34.99 27.21
N GLU A 161 -11.46 35.51 28.15
CA GLU A 161 -12.10 36.83 28.04
C GLU A 161 -12.80 37.10 26.68
N ASP A 162 -13.67 36.18 26.26
CA ASP A 162 -14.41 36.21 24.97
C ASP A 162 -13.51 36.18 23.71
N LYS A 163 -12.31 35.61 23.82
CA LYS A 163 -11.39 35.38 22.68
C LYS A 163 -10.84 33.96 22.70
N LEU A 164 -10.64 33.37 21.53
CA LEU A 164 -9.83 32.18 21.32
C LEU A 164 -8.37 32.60 21.26
N VAL A 165 -7.57 32.18 22.24
CA VAL A 165 -6.14 32.48 22.35
C VAL A 165 -5.34 31.24 21.99
N PRO A 166 -4.49 31.29 20.95
CA PRO A 166 -3.63 30.17 20.57
C PRO A 166 -2.62 29.83 21.66
N LYS A 167 -2.54 28.55 22.03
CA LYS A 167 -1.61 28.02 23.04
C LYS A 167 -0.53 27.13 22.47
N ALA A 168 -0.83 26.36 21.42
CA ALA A 168 0.15 25.56 20.71
C ALA A 168 -0.21 25.47 19.21
N MET A 169 0.77 25.17 18.37
CA MET A 169 0.60 25.06 16.91
C MET A 169 1.58 24.07 16.29
N ALA A 170 1.13 23.36 15.27
CA ALA A 170 1.95 22.42 14.51
C ALA A 170 3.08 23.17 13.79
N ASN A 171 4.17 22.47 13.49
CA ASN A 171 5.33 23.07 12.85
C ASN A 171 5.03 23.61 11.44
N GLY A 172 4.02 23.04 10.77
CA GLY A 172 3.55 23.52 9.47
C GLY A 172 2.83 24.88 9.52
N VAL A 173 2.40 25.36 10.70
CA VAL A 173 1.69 26.64 10.83
C VAL A 173 2.69 27.81 10.73
N PRO A 174 2.50 28.74 9.78
CA PRO A 174 3.42 29.87 9.63
C PRO A 174 3.43 30.80 10.87
N PRO A 175 4.58 31.38 11.23
CA PRO A 175 4.66 32.34 12.32
C PRO A 175 3.71 33.52 12.10
N GLY A 176 2.85 33.79 13.09
CA GLY A 176 1.87 34.88 13.05
C GLY A 176 0.58 34.58 12.27
N ALA A 177 0.42 33.36 11.73
CA ALA A 177 -0.82 32.92 11.09
C ALA A 177 -1.95 32.64 12.09
N SER A 178 -1.61 32.37 13.35
CA SER A 178 -2.57 32.20 14.44
C SER A 178 -2.49 33.39 15.39
N GLN A 179 -3.60 34.11 15.55
CA GLN A 179 -3.74 35.28 16.42
C GLN A 179 -5.04 35.16 17.23
N PRO A 180 -5.15 35.80 18.40
CA PRO A 180 -6.37 35.77 19.18
C PRO A 180 -7.60 36.23 18.40
N VAL A 181 -8.62 35.38 18.32
CA VAL A 181 -9.86 35.66 17.56
C VAL A 181 -11.02 35.92 18.53
N PRO A 182 -11.79 37.02 18.38
CA PRO A 182 -13.00 37.22 19.17
C PRO A 182 -14.04 36.11 18.95
N LEU A 183 -14.68 35.68 20.04
CA LEU A 183 -15.85 34.81 19.99
C LEU A 183 -17.07 35.65 19.57
N SER A 184 -17.33 35.71 18.27
CA SER A 184 -18.57 36.26 17.71
C SER A 184 -19.44 35.13 17.14
N GLU A 185 -20.76 35.32 17.06
CA GLU A 185 -21.71 34.29 16.56
C GLU A 185 -21.37 33.78 15.13
N GLU A 186 -20.57 34.51 14.36
CA GLU A 186 -20.11 34.12 13.00
C GLU A 186 -18.87 33.20 12.99
N THR A 187 -18.12 33.08 14.08
CA THR A 187 -16.83 32.36 14.12
C THR A 187 -16.98 30.84 14.35
N LEU A 188 -18.20 30.35 14.63
CA LEU A 188 -18.49 28.95 15.01
C LEU A 188 -19.12 28.10 13.88
N ALA A 189 -19.19 28.62 12.64
CA ALA A 189 -19.74 27.93 11.46
C ALA A 189 -18.64 27.47 10.50
#